data_AF-A0A433Q0G5-F1
#
_entry.id   AF-A0A433Q0G5-F1
#
_cell.length_a   1.000
_cell.length_b   1.000
_cell.length_c   1.000
_cell.angle_alpha   90.00
_cell.angle_beta   90.00
_cell.angle_gamma   90.00
#
_symmetry.space_group_name_H-M   'P 1'
#
loop_
_entity.id
_entity.type
_entity.pdbx_description
1 polymer ?
#
loop_
_entity_poly.entity_id
_entity_poly.type
_entity_poly.pdbx_seq_one_letter_code
_entity_poly.pdbx_strand_id
1 'polypeptide(L)'
;MQEFWDLQESILDTFGKQTPEPPVLRVKNVTQTSLTLEWDALVLQTAKLRSLDIYKNGQKLSQHHIPVGTNFVKLSGLDVDQVYEFHVVAKTSAGALTSNTVQVRTHKMDNLTGINVAFGAFEEPEPLISDLKMIIGKINAKWSGEVNSDTTHLLAQLPGGRNYEQALQMSIPVVKPEWLVQCERTGRIQAALPYYIVNVSQND
;
A
#
# COMPACT_ATOMS: atom_id res chain seq x y z
N MET A 1 6.07 -54.54 -11.54
CA MET A 1 7.36 -53.83 -11.74
C MET A 1 7.15 -52.50 -12.46
N GLN A 2 6.38 -52.47 -13.56
CA GLN A 2 5.98 -51.23 -14.24
C GLN A 2 5.23 -50.26 -13.32
N GLU A 3 4.21 -50.73 -12.59
CA GLU A 3 3.44 -49.90 -11.64
C GLU A 3 4.30 -49.20 -10.57
N PHE A 4 5.38 -49.84 -10.13
CA PHE A 4 6.30 -49.23 -9.17
C PHE A 4 7.03 -48.05 -9.80
N TRP A 5 7.54 -48.21 -11.02
CA TRP A 5 8.25 -47.15 -11.73
C TRP A 5 7.32 -46.03 -12.18
N ASP A 6 6.11 -46.35 -12.63
CA ASP A 6 5.10 -45.36 -12.99
C ASP A 6 4.72 -44.50 -11.77
N LEU A 7 4.60 -45.10 -10.58
CA LEU A 7 4.37 -44.37 -9.32
C LEU A 7 5.58 -43.49 -8.95
N GLN A 8 6.80 -44.00 -9.08
CA GLN A 8 8.01 -43.21 -8.80
C GLN A 8 8.15 -42.02 -9.76
N GLU A 9 7.86 -42.20 -11.05
CA GLU A 9 7.83 -41.11 -12.04
C GLU A 9 6.74 -40.08 -11.71
N SER A 10 5.54 -40.53 -11.36
CA SER A 10 4.45 -39.62 -10.96
C SER A 10 4.81 -38.79 -9.72
N ILE A 11 5.44 -39.40 -8.71
CA ILE A 11 5.92 -38.70 -7.51
C ILE A 11 7.02 -37.69 -7.89
N LEU A 12 7.98 -38.09 -8.72
CA LEU A 12 9.06 -37.21 -9.17
C LEU A 12 8.54 -36.03 -9.99
N ASP A 13 7.59 -36.27 -10.90
CA ASP A 13 6.96 -35.24 -11.71
C ASP A 13 6.19 -34.24 -10.85
N THR A 14 5.40 -34.75 -9.89
CA THR A 14 4.54 -33.93 -9.04
C THR A 14 5.33 -33.13 -7.99
N PHE A 15 6.35 -33.71 -7.35
CA PHE A 15 7.02 -33.11 -6.20
C PHE A 15 8.49 -32.74 -6.43
N GLY A 16 9.13 -33.27 -7.47
CA GLY A 16 10.57 -33.18 -7.67
C GLY A 16 11.04 -32.30 -8.83
N LYS A 17 10.15 -31.95 -9.78
CA LYS A 17 10.55 -31.17 -10.97
C LYS A 17 10.43 -29.65 -10.80
N GLN A 18 9.49 -29.19 -9.98
CA GLN A 18 9.21 -27.76 -9.81
C GLN A 18 9.34 -27.38 -8.34
N THR A 19 10.14 -26.34 -8.07
CA THR A 19 10.35 -25.83 -6.72
C THR A 19 9.66 -24.46 -6.56
N PRO A 20 9.21 -24.13 -5.33
CA PRO A 20 8.70 -22.80 -5.05
C PRO A 20 9.75 -21.72 -5.33
N GLU A 21 9.32 -20.58 -5.85
CA GLU A 21 10.22 -19.46 -6.13
C GLU A 21 10.13 -18.37 -5.05
N PRO A 22 11.24 -17.68 -4.74
CA PRO A 22 11.21 -16.57 -3.80
C PRO A 22 10.34 -15.41 -4.33
N PRO A 23 9.56 -14.74 -3.46
CA PRO A 23 8.78 -13.59 -3.87
C PRO A 23 9.67 -12.42 -4.30
N VAL A 24 9.22 -11.66 -5.31
CA VAL A 24 9.90 -10.43 -5.75
C VAL A 24 9.21 -9.23 -5.12
N LEU A 25 9.91 -8.55 -4.21
CA LEU A 25 9.42 -7.40 -3.45
C LEU A 25 9.74 -6.07 -4.14
N ARG A 26 8.79 -5.14 -4.12
CA ARG A 26 8.88 -3.80 -4.69
C ARG A 26 8.23 -2.77 -3.78
N VAL A 27 8.64 -1.51 -3.92
CA VAL A 27 7.97 -0.38 -3.29
C VAL A 27 6.95 0.18 -4.28
N LYS A 28 5.69 0.22 -3.84
CA LYS A 28 4.56 0.70 -4.64
C LYS A 28 4.33 2.20 -4.45
N ASN A 29 4.32 2.65 -3.20
CA ASN A 29 4.16 4.06 -2.84
C ASN A 29 4.96 4.40 -1.58
N VAL A 30 5.39 5.65 -1.45
CA VAL A 30 6.13 6.16 -0.28
C VAL A 30 5.58 7.53 0.10
N THR A 31 5.36 7.74 1.39
CA THR A 31 5.03 9.04 1.99
C THR A 31 6.10 9.41 3.02
N GLN A 32 5.85 10.48 3.78
CA GLN A 32 6.73 10.94 4.85
C GLN A 32 6.82 9.93 5.99
N THR A 33 5.71 9.25 6.32
CA THR A 33 5.61 8.41 7.52
C THR A 33 5.01 7.02 7.25
N SER A 34 4.79 6.68 5.98
CA SER A 34 4.28 5.38 5.57
C SER A 34 4.78 4.98 4.19
N LEU A 35 4.65 3.70 3.86
CA LEU A 35 4.88 3.20 2.51
C LEU A 35 4.02 1.96 2.24
N THR A 36 3.83 1.65 0.96
CA THR A 36 3.18 0.40 0.52
C THR A 36 4.22 -0.45 -0.18
N LEU A 37 4.43 -1.68 0.31
CA LEU A 37 5.20 -2.70 -0.38
C LEU A 37 4.25 -3.60 -1.16
N GLU A 38 4.69 -4.09 -2.30
CA GLU A 38 3.98 -5.09 -3.10
C GLU A 38 4.93 -6.19 -3.58
N TRP A 39 4.39 -7.35 -3.88
CA TRP A 39 5.12 -8.47 -4.45
C TRP A 39 4.29 -9.20 -5.52
N ASP A 40 4.99 -9.98 -6.33
CA ASP A 40 4.37 -10.84 -7.33
C ASP A 40 3.53 -11.96 -6.71
N ALA A 41 2.59 -12.48 -7.50
CA ALA A 41 1.84 -13.66 -7.10
C ALA A 41 2.80 -14.79 -6.71
N LEU A 42 2.59 -15.37 -5.52
CA LEU A 42 3.51 -16.36 -4.97
C LEU A 42 3.50 -17.64 -5.81
N VAL A 43 4.68 -18.02 -6.31
CA VAL A 43 4.87 -19.27 -7.05
C VAL A 43 5.19 -20.38 -6.07
N LEU A 44 4.16 -21.08 -5.59
CA LEU A 44 4.28 -22.10 -4.54
C LEU A 44 4.38 -23.53 -5.07
N GLN A 45 4.00 -23.78 -6.32
CA GLN A 45 3.89 -25.13 -6.89
C GLN A 45 3.02 -26.04 -6.00
N THR A 46 3.56 -27.18 -5.54
CA THR A 46 2.87 -28.09 -4.63
C THR A 46 2.97 -27.69 -3.16
N ALA A 47 3.79 -26.68 -2.83
CA ALA A 47 3.93 -26.21 -1.47
C ALA A 47 2.73 -25.39 -1.02
N LYS A 48 2.41 -25.46 0.27
CA LYS A 48 1.38 -24.62 0.89
C LYS A 48 2.03 -23.47 1.63
N LEU A 49 1.53 -22.26 1.43
CA LEU A 49 1.93 -21.10 2.21
C LEU A 49 1.43 -21.26 3.65
N ARG A 50 2.33 -21.10 4.62
CA ARG A 50 2.01 -21.11 6.05
C ARG A 50 1.95 -19.70 6.62
N SER A 51 2.94 -18.87 6.29
CA SER A 51 2.93 -17.46 6.66
C SER A 51 3.81 -16.64 5.71
N LEU A 52 3.57 -15.33 5.71
CA LEU A 52 4.37 -14.36 5.00
C LEU A 52 4.81 -13.29 6.00
N ASP A 53 6.10 -13.29 6.32
CA ASP A 53 6.68 -12.46 7.39
C ASP A 53 7.44 -11.27 6.77
N ILE A 54 7.13 -10.05 7.20
CA ILE A 54 7.84 -8.83 6.74
C ILE A 54 8.96 -8.51 7.72
N TYR A 55 10.14 -8.19 7.20
CA TYR A 55 11.27 -7.72 7.98
C TYR A 55 11.57 -6.26 7.65
N LYS A 56 11.83 -5.47 8.68
CA LYS A 56 12.26 -4.06 8.63
C LYS A 56 13.60 -3.95 9.35
N ASN A 57 14.64 -3.51 8.66
CA ASN A 57 16.00 -3.36 9.21
C ASN A 57 16.49 -4.63 9.95
N GLY A 58 16.22 -5.81 9.36
CA GLY A 58 16.58 -7.10 9.94
C GLY A 58 15.66 -7.61 11.07
N GLN A 59 14.69 -6.83 11.53
CA GLN A 59 13.73 -7.24 12.55
C GLN A 59 12.39 -7.63 11.94
N LYS A 60 11.83 -8.78 12.38
CA LYS A 60 10.51 -9.22 11.95
C LYS A 60 9.42 -8.30 12.53
N LEU A 61 8.52 -7.81 11.68
CA LEU A 61 7.32 -7.11 12.11
C LEU A 61 6.26 -8.12 12.55
N SER A 62 5.95 -8.15 13.86
CA SER A 62 5.03 -9.12 14.46
C SER A 62 3.55 -8.81 14.23
N GLN A 63 3.20 -7.55 13.97
CA GLN A 63 1.81 -7.07 13.94
C GLN A 63 1.09 -7.24 12.59
N HIS A 64 1.76 -7.72 11.55
CA HIS A 64 1.19 -7.73 10.19
C HIS A 64 0.73 -9.13 9.78
N HIS A 65 -0.57 -9.37 9.89
CA HIS A 65 -1.23 -10.53 9.28
C HIS A 65 -1.66 -10.18 7.86
N ILE A 66 -0.99 -10.77 6.86
CA ILE A 66 -1.31 -10.55 5.46
C ILE A 66 -2.46 -11.51 5.08
N PRO A 67 -3.64 -10.99 4.66
CA PRO A 67 -4.73 -11.85 4.23
C PRO A 67 -4.35 -12.71 3.03
N VAL A 68 -4.89 -13.92 2.97
CA VAL A 68 -4.67 -14.83 1.83
C VAL A 68 -5.18 -14.16 0.55
N GLY A 69 -4.37 -14.18 -0.51
CA GLY A 69 -4.68 -13.54 -1.79
C GLY A 69 -4.29 -12.06 -1.88
N THR A 70 -3.80 -11.45 -0.79
CA THR A 70 -3.25 -10.10 -0.83
C THR A 70 -1.76 -10.15 -1.19
N ASN A 71 -1.33 -9.28 -2.11
CA ASN A 71 0.05 -9.18 -2.58
C ASN A 71 0.72 -7.84 -2.25
N PHE A 72 0.18 -7.12 -1.28
CA PHE A 72 0.72 -5.85 -0.81
C PHE A 72 0.53 -5.69 0.70
N VAL A 73 1.27 -4.74 1.27
CA VAL A 73 1.11 -4.34 2.68
C VAL A 73 1.45 -2.86 2.83
N LYS A 74 0.63 -2.14 3.61
CA LYS A 74 0.91 -0.77 4.00
C LYS A 74 1.57 -0.75 5.36
N LEU A 75 2.72 -0.08 5.46
CA LEU A 75 3.50 0.08 6.68
C LEU A 75 3.44 1.55 7.10
N SER A 76 2.95 1.81 8.31
CA SER A 76 2.82 3.16 8.90
C SER A 76 3.77 3.33 10.09
N GLY A 77 3.86 4.55 10.63
CA GLY A 77 4.69 4.83 11.81
C GLY A 77 6.19 4.84 11.49
N LEU A 78 6.54 5.31 10.28
CA LEU A 78 7.91 5.55 9.87
C LEU A 78 8.30 7.01 10.17
N ASP A 79 9.59 7.23 10.38
CA ASP A 79 10.18 8.55 10.55
C ASP A 79 10.34 9.24 9.19
N VAL A 80 10.31 10.57 9.21
CA VAL A 80 10.46 11.42 8.02
C VAL A 80 11.92 11.44 7.55
N ASP A 81 12.14 11.40 6.24
CA ASP A 81 13.48 11.44 5.60
C ASP A 81 14.46 10.34 6.08
N GLN A 82 13.93 9.18 6.48
CA GLN A 82 14.70 8.08 7.04
C GLN A 82 14.79 6.90 6.06
N VAL A 83 15.99 6.30 5.97
CA VAL A 83 16.23 5.10 5.17
C VAL A 83 15.81 3.86 5.96
N TYR A 84 15.07 2.99 5.30
CA TYR A 84 14.66 1.68 5.79
C TYR A 84 14.99 0.61 4.76
N GLU A 85 15.20 -0.60 5.26
CA GLU A 85 15.42 -1.79 4.47
C GLU A 85 14.32 -2.82 4.75
N PHE A 86 13.75 -3.39 3.69
CA PHE A 86 12.67 -4.37 3.77
C PHE A 86 12.97 -5.62 2.95
N HIS A 87 12.59 -6.76 3.50
CA HIS A 87 12.46 -8.02 2.77
C HIS A 87 11.30 -8.83 3.36
N VAL A 88 10.84 -9.82 2.61
CA VAL A 88 9.74 -10.71 3.00
C VAL A 88 10.23 -12.15 3.01
N VAL A 89 9.80 -12.90 4.02
CA VAL A 89 10.08 -14.34 4.14
C VAL A 89 8.77 -15.12 4.02
N ALA A 90 8.62 -15.86 2.93
CA ALA A 90 7.51 -16.79 2.72
C ALA A 90 7.84 -18.14 3.36
N LYS A 91 7.14 -18.49 4.43
CA LYS A 91 7.25 -19.80 5.06
C LYS A 91 6.27 -20.76 4.40
N THR A 92 6.78 -21.80 3.77
CA THR A 92 5.98 -22.80 3.05
C THR A 92 6.14 -24.18 3.67
N SER A 93 5.36 -25.16 3.21
CA SER A 93 5.56 -26.57 3.58
C SER A 93 6.88 -27.17 3.06
N ALA A 94 7.50 -26.57 2.05
CA ALA A 94 8.75 -27.01 1.44
C ALA A 94 9.99 -26.25 1.94
N GLY A 95 9.82 -25.32 2.89
CA GLY A 95 10.91 -24.48 3.41
C GLY A 95 10.55 -22.99 3.41
N ALA A 96 11.50 -22.16 3.83
CA ALA A 96 11.37 -20.71 3.83
C ALA A 96 12.08 -20.11 2.61
N LEU A 97 11.42 -19.18 1.92
CA LEU A 97 11.95 -18.44 0.79
C LEU A 97 12.05 -16.97 1.15
N THR A 98 13.19 -16.35 0.89
CA THR A 98 13.43 -14.93 1.20
C THR A 98 13.44 -14.11 -0.08
N SER A 99 12.70 -13.01 -0.10
CA SER A 99 12.66 -12.09 -1.25
C SER A 99 14.00 -11.39 -1.48
N ASN A 100 14.08 -10.66 -2.60
CA ASN A 100 15.05 -9.57 -2.70
C ASN A 100 14.82 -8.53 -1.59
N THR A 101 15.89 -7.81 -1.26
CA THR A 101 15.86 -6.72 -0.30
C THR A 101 15.64 -5.39 -1.01
N VAL A 102 14.77 -4.54 -0.45
CA VAL A 102 14.47 -3.22 -0.99
C VAL A 102 14.83 -2.16 0.04
N GLN A 103 15.70 -1.23 -0.34
CA GLN A 103 16.03 -0.05 0.45
C GLN A 103 15.23 1.14 -0.07
N VAL A 104 14.65 1.90 0.85
CA VAL A 104 13.78 3.03 0.53
C VAL A 104 13.93 4.11 1.59
N ARG A 105 13.93 5.37 1.15
CA ARG A 105 13.90 6.54 2.04
C ARG A 105 12.50 7.13 2.04
N THR A 106 11.93 7.36 3.22
CA THR A 106 10.68 8.11 3.35
C THR A 106 10.84 9.54 2.87
N HIS A 107 9.74 10.16 2.45
CA HIS A 107 9.79 11.50 1.88
C HIS A 107 10.11 12.56 2.94
N LYS A 108 10.72 13.66 2.49
CA LYS A 108 10.76 14.92 3.23
C LYS A 108 9.40 15.61 3.20
N MET A 109 9.21 16.60 4.07
CA MET A 109 7.96 17.39 4.16
C MET A 109 7.65 18.19 2.88
N ASP A 110 8.68 18.54 2.10
CA ASP A 110 8.58 19.27 0.83
C ASP A 110 8.43 18.36 -0.40
N ASN A 111 8.54 17.04 -0.23
CA ASN A 111 8.29 16.09 -1.32
C ASN A 111 6.83 15.62 -1.30
N LEU A 112 6.05 16.15 -2.25
CA LEU A 112 4.62 15.90 -2.37
C LEU A 112 4.27 14.72 -3.29
N THR A 113 5.26 14.06 -3.91
CA THR A 113 5.02 13.02 -4.93
C THR A 113 4.38 11.75 -4.40
N GLY A 114 4.43 11.55 -3.08
CA GLY A 114 3.78 10.45 -2.37
C GLY A 114 2.27 10.63 -2.18
N ILE A 115 1.74 11.83 -2.43
CA ILE A 115 0.32 12.12 -2.32
C ILE A 115 -0.42 11.40 -3.45
N ASN A 116 -1.40 10.60 -3.08
CA ASN A 116 -2.35 9.98 -4.00
C ASN A 116 -3.77 10.25 -3.51
N VAL A 117 -4.55 11.03 -4.26
CA VAL A 117 -5.88 11.46 -3.82
C VAL A 117 -6.99 10.74 -4.58
N ALA A 118 -8.11 10.50 -3.89
CA ALA A 118 -9.37 10.15 -4.53
C ALA A 118 -10.37 11.30 -4.37
N PHE A 119 -11.44 11.28 -5.17
CA PHE A 119 -12.48 12.30 -5.15
C PHE A 119 -13.78 11.73 -4.53
N GLY A 120 -14.34 12.46 -3.57
CA GLY A 120 -15.62 12.16 -2.93
C GLY A 120 -16.77 12.99 -3.49
N ALA A 121 -17.74 13.33 -2.64
CA ALA A 121 -18.87 14.17 -3.03
C ALA A 121 -18.52 15.67 -2.96
N PHE A 122 -18.94 16.42 -3.98
CA PHE A 122 -18.75 17.86 -4.13
C PHE A 122 -20.10 18.54 -4.36
N GLU A 123 -20.27 19.77 -3.89
CA GLU A 123 -21.49 20.56 -4.14
C GLU A 123 -21.58 20.93 -5.64
N GLU A 124 -20.48 21.49 -6.16
CA GLU A 124 -20.30 21.83 -7.57
C GLU A 124 -18.99 21.18 -8.07
N PRO A 125 -19.06 19.97 -8.67
CA PRO A 125 -17.87 19.20 -9.02
C PRO A 125 -16.98 19.87 -10.07
N GLU A 126 -17.55 20.50 -11.08
CA GLU A 126 -16.81 21.22 -12.12
C GLU A 126 -17.09 22.72 -11.98
N PRO A 127 -16.08 23.60 -12.16
CA PRO A 127 -14.72 23.32 -12.65
C PRO A 127 -13.71 22.84 -11.59
N LEU A 128 -14.16 22.70 -10.33
CA LEU A 128 -13.28 22.45 -9.17
C LEU A 128 -12.39 21.19 -9.33
N ILE A 129 -12.95 20.05 -9.76
CA ILE A 129 -12.18 18.82 -9.95
C ILE A 129 -11.11 18.99 -11.04
N SER A 130 -11.42 19.71 -12.11
CA SER A 130 -10.45 20.04 -13.16
C SER A 130 -9.28 20.86 -12.62
N ASP A 131 -9.57 21.87 -11.79
CA ASP A 131 -8.55 22.68 -11.12
C ASP A 131 -7.68 21.86 -10.14
N LEU A 132 -8.31 20.97 -9.36
CA LEU A 132 -7.59 20.08 -8.44
C LEU A 132 -6.66 19.13 -9.21
N LYS A 133 -7.08 18.59 -10.35
CA LYS A 133 -6.23 17.76 -11.21
C LYS A 133 -5.03 18.53 -11.75
N MET A 134 -5.18 19.81 -12.09
CA MET A 134 -4.05 20.66 -12.47
C MET A 134 -3.06 20.84 -11.30
N ILE A 135 -3.56 21.06 -10.08
CA ILE A 135 -2.72 21.18 -8.88
C ILE A 135 -1.96 19.87 -8.62
N ILE A 136 -2.64 18.72 -8.71
CA ILE A 136 -2.04 17.39 -8.53
C ILE A 136 -0.88 17.18 -9.52
N GLY A 137 -1.09 17.56 -10.79
CA GLY A 137 -0.05 17.53 -11.81
C GLY A 137 1.15 18.43 -11.49
N LYS A 138 0.91 19.66 -11.02
CA LYS A 138 1.98 20.61 -10.66
C LYS A 138 2.89 20.09 -9.55
N ILE A 139 2.32 19.41 -8.54
CA ILE A 139 3.08 18.89 -7.40
C ILE A 139 3.62 17.47 -7.62
N ASN A 140 3.45 16.91 -8.83
CA ASN A 140 3.80 15.52 -9.19
C ASN A 140 3.15 14.46 -8.28
N ALA A 141 1.95 14.74 -7.78
CA ALA A 141 1.13 13.79 -7.04
C ALA A 141 0.29 12.94 -8.00
N LYS A 142 -0.40 11.94 -7.45
CA LYS A 142 -1.28 11.03 -8.20
C LYS A 142 -2.73 11.19 -7.77
N TRP A 143 -3.64 10.72 -8.62
CA TRP A 143 -5.04 10.59 -8.26
C TRP A 143 -5.67 9.34 -8.85
N SER A 144 -6.74 8.88 -8.21
CA SER A 144 -7.57 7.77 -8.69
C SER A 144 -9.06 8.15 -8.62
N GLY A 145 -9.86 7.59 -9.53
CA GLY A 145 -11.33 7.78 -9.49
C GLY A 145 -11.98 7.10 -8.28
N GLU A 146 -11.34 6.05 -7.77
CA GLU A 146 -11.83 5.24 -6.65
C GLU A 146 -10.80 5.19 -5.53
N VAL A 147 -11.28 5.04 -4.29
CA VAL A 147 -10.41 4.76 -3.14
C VAL A 147 -9.79 3.38 -3.29
N ASN A 148 -8.47 3.29 -3.09
CA ASN A 148 -7.70 2.04 -3.16
C ASN A 148 -6.61 2.03 -2.08
N SER A 149 -5.80 0.97 -2.04
CA SER A 149 -4.77 0.79 -1.02
C SER A 149 -3.66 1.84 -1.02
N ASP A 150 -3.47 2.57 -2.13
CA ASP A 150 -2.49 3.64 -2.24
C ASP A 150 -3.08 5.01 -1.97
N THR A 151 -4.39 5.13 -1.84
CA THR A 151 -5.04 6.40 -1.54
C THR A 151 -4.57 6.92 -0.18
N THR A 152 -4.05 8.14 -0.20
CA THR A 152 -3.54 8.84 0.99
C THR A 152 -4.59 9.74 1.63
N HIS A 153 -5.40 10.41 0.81
CA HIS A 153 -6.42 11.37 1.24
C HIS A 153 -7.62 11.28 0.29
N LEU A 154 -8.83 11.44 0.83
CA LEU A 154 -10.04 11.65 0.04
C LEU A 154 -10.38 13.13 0.04
N LEU A 155 -10.47 13.75 -1.13
CA LEU A 155 -10.92 15.13 -1.29
C LEU A 155 -12.45 15.15 -1.44
N ALA A 156 -13.15 15.85 -0.56
CA ALA A 156 -14.60 15.99 -0.61
C ALA A 156 -15.05 17.32 0.01
N GLN A 157 -16.26 17.79 -0.33
CA GLN A 157 -16.93 18.88 0.38
C GLN A 157 -18.09 18.36 1.23
N LEU A 158 -18.74 17.28 0.79
CA LEU A 158 -19.89 16.67 1.46
C LEU A 158 -19.58 15.24 1.91
N PRO A 159 -20.12 14.79 3.05
CA PRO A 159 -20.06 13.40 3.45
C PRO A 159 -20.93 12.53 2.53
N GLY A 160 -20.52 11.28 2.33
CA GLY A 160 -21.32 10.27 1.63
C GLY A 160 -20.76 9.80 0.29
N GLY A 161 -21.39 8.74 -0.22
CA GLY A 161 -20.95 8.03 -1.43
C GLY A 161 -19.93 6.94 -1.15
N ARG A 162 -19.73 6.06 -2.13
CA ARG A 162 -18.91 4.85 -2.00
C ARG A 162 -17.47 5.14 -1.58
N ASN A 163 -16.84 6.16 -2.17
CA ASN A 163 -15.48 6.55 -1.83
C ASN A 163 -15.36 7.07 -0.39
N TYR A 164 -16.39 7.76 0.13
CA TYR A 164 -16.41 8.23 1.51
C TYR A 164 -16.48 7.07 2.50
N GLU A 165 -17.41 6.14 2.29
CA GLU A 165 -17.57 4.95 3.13
C GLU A 165 -16.29 4.10 3.14
N GLN A 166 -15.69 3.89 1.97
CA GLN A 166 -14.45 3.14 1.84
C GLN A 166 -13.26 3.86 2.50
N ALA A 167 -13.16 5.18 2.37
CA ALA A 167 -12.13 5.96 3.05
C ALA A 167 -12.22 5.81 4.58
N LEU A 168 -13.43 5.85 5.14
CA LEU A 168 -13.64 5.61 6.58
C LEU A 168 -13.22 4.20 6.99
N GLN A 169 -13.62 3.17 6.24
CA GLN A 169 -13.25 1.78 6.52
C GLN A 169 -11.72 1.59 6.52
N MET A 170 -11.02 2.28 5.63
CA MET A 170 -9.55 2.22 5.50
C MET A 170 -8.82 3.25 6.39
N SER A 171 -9.53 3.99 7.23
CA SER A 171 -8.98 5.09 8.06
C SER A 171 -8.19 6.11 7.23
N ILE A 172 -8.64 6.40 6.01
CA ILE A 172 -8.08 7.42 5.13
C ILE A 172 -8.66 8.78 5.52
N PRO A 173 -7.82 9.80 5.74
CA PRO A 173 -8.26 11.17 6.00
C PRO A 173 -9.19 11.70 4.90
N VAL A 174 -10.38 12.18 5.29
CA VAL A 174 -11.31 12.86 4.39
C VAL A 174 -11.21 14.36 4.61
N VAL A 175 -10.62 15.06 3.65
CA VAL A 175 -10.27 16.48 3.75
C VAL A 175 -10.97 17.31 2.68
N LYS A 176 -11.16 18.60 2.96
CA LYS A 176 -11.64 19.58 2.01
C LYS A 176 -10.54 19.91 0.97
N PRO A 177 -10.91 20.38 -0.24
CA PRO A 177 -9.98 20.70 -1.32
C PRO A 177 -8.88 21.70 -0.95
N GLU A 178 -9.14 22.60 0.00
CA GLU A 178 -8.19 23.61 0.48
C GLU A 178 -6.91 23.00 1.04
N TRP A 179 -6.97 21.74 1.52
CA TRP A 179 -5.77 21.02 1.96
C TRP A 179 -4.75 20.87 0.82
N LEU A 180 -5.21 20.44 -0.35
CA LEU A 180 -4.35 20.23 -1.52
C LEU A 180 -3.84 21.56 -2.06
N VAL A 181 -4.71 22.57 -2.12
CA VAL A 181 -4.34 23.95 -2.50
C VAL A 181 -3.25 24.47 -1.56
N GLN A 182 -3.36 24.23 -0.26
CA GLN A 182 -2.35 24.67 0.69
C GLN A 182 -1.04 23.88 0.57
N CYS A 183 -1.10 22.58 0.26
CA CYS A 183 0.09 21.79 -0.01
C CYS A 183 0.88 22.35 -1.18
N GLU A 184 0.20 22.70 -2.28
CA GLU A 184 0.83 23.33 -3.45
C GLU A 184 1.39 24.72 -3.12
N ARG A 185 0.57 25.59 -2.50
CA ARG A 185 0.97 26.96 -2.18
C ARG A 185 2.22 27.05 -1.30
N THR A 186 2.35 26.14 -0.34
CA THR A 186 3.47 26.11 0.61
C THR A 186 4.63 25.23 0.15
N GLY A 187 4.42 24.42 -0.90
CA GLY A 187 5.36 23.39 -1.32
C GLY A 187 5.63 22.32 -0.25
N ARG A 188 4.71 22.12 0.71
CA ARG A 188 4.88 21.20 1.85
C ARG A 188 3.58 20.51 2.21
N ILE A 189 3.67 19.25 2.61
CA ILE A 189 2.49 18.48 3.03
C ILE A 189 1.89 19.11 4.30
N GLN A 190 0.58 19.33 4.29
CA GLN A 190 -0.14 19.93 5.40
C GLN A 190 -0.75 18.84 6.30
N ALA A 191 -0.89 19.15 7.59
CA ALA A 191 -1.67 18.31 8.49
C ALA A 191 -3.12 18.22 7.99
N ALA A 192 -3.71 17.03 8.03
CA ALA A 192 -5.05 16.78 7.52
C ALA A 192 -6.16 17.30 8.45
N LEU A 193 -5.94 17.24 9.77
CA LEU A 193 -6.94 17.56 10.81
C LEU A 193 -7.65 18.91 10.61
N PRO A 194 -6.96 20.03 10.31
CA PRO A 194 -7.62 21.33 10.12
C PRO A 194 -8.57 21.40 8.91
N TYR A 195 -8.51 20.39 8.04
CA TYR A 195 -9.23 20.36 6.77
C TYR A 195 -10.31 19.29 6.72
N TYR A 196 -10.64 18.61 7.82
CA TYR A 196 -11.69 17.59 7.80
C TYR A 196 -13.06 18.17 7.43
N ILE A 197 -13.83 17.41 6.64
CA ILE A 197 -15.15 17.85 6.15
C ILE A 197 -16.23 17.73 7.23
N VAL A 198 -16.08 16.74 8.12
CA VAL A 198 -16.87 16.60 9.34
C VAL A 198 -15.89 16.86 10.46
N ASN A 199 -16.12 17.91 11.25
CA ASN A 199 -15.46 17.97 12.56
C ASN A 199 -15.88 16.69 13.27
N VAL A 200 -14.97 15.73 13.40
CA VAL A 200 -15.09 14.71 14.43
C VAL A 200 -15.07 15.53 15.70
N SER A 201 -16.25 15.88 16.20
CA SER A 201 -16.40 16.35 17.57
C SER A 201 -15.63 15.33 18.38
N GLN A 202 -14.53 15.77 19.00
CA GLN A 202 -13.93 15.02 20.09
C GLN A 202 -15.05 14.95 21.12
N ASN A 203 -15.83 13.87 21.08
CA ASN A 203 -16.72 13.57 22.17
C ASN A 203 -15.85 12.98 23.28
N ASP A 204 -15.90 13.69 24.39
CA ASP A 204 -15.25 13.45 25.68
C ASP A 204 -15.20 11.97 26.13
#